data_AF-A0A1I7WMY2-F1
#
_entry.id   AF-A0A1I7WMY2-F1
#
_cell.length_a   1.000
_cell.length_b   1.000
_cell.length_c   1.000
_cell.angle_alpha   90.00
_cell.angle_beta   90.00
_cell.angle_gamma   90.00
#
_symmetry.space_group_name_H-M   'P 1'
#
loop_
_entity.id
_entity.type
_entity.pdbx_description
1 polymer ?
#
loop_
_entity_poly.entity_id
_entity_poly.type
_entity_poly.pdbx_seq_one_letter_code
_entity_poly.pdbx_strand_id
1 'polypeptide(L)'
;MSLKERFERNGFVVVEDVFSAEEVDRMKIEMERLVEDIDLSEHSKSIFTTYDEDKHTADDYFLNSSDKIRVFFEEGALDKEGNLTVPKKKALNKVGHGLHWLNPLFRQTTFHDKMKDLFRQLNFEQPKIVQSMYIFKCLPSSTVSCVLIIYKRKLPCSVSLEKNLSMINRNLFKFLLKKVCVSIFGLFLVYSDICCLGSLILIHGLVVHKSERNTSTKSRHAYTFHVMEKKGTLWSTDNW
;
A
#
# COMPACT_ATOMS: atom_id res chain seq x y z
N MET A 1 -8.58 -12.20 -22.79
CA MET A 1 -7.35 -12.26 -21.98
C MET A 1 -7.70 -12.66 -20.55
N SER A 2 -6.99 -13.62 -19.99
CA SER A 2 -7.13 -14.03 -18.58
C SER A 2 -6.73 -12.91 -17.61
N LEU A 3 -7.09 -13.05 -16.33
CA LEU A 3 -6.63 -12.15 -15.26
C LEU A 3 -5.10 -12.02 -15.27
N LYS A 4 -4.41 -13.16 -15.34
CA LYS A 4 -2.96 -13.26 -15.36
C LYS A 4 -2.36 -12.55 -16.58
N GLU A 5 -2.89 -12.78 -17.78
CA GLU A 5 -2.40 -12.11 -18.99
C GLU A 5 -2.54 -10.58 -18.91
N ARG A 6 -3.67 -10.08 -18.37
CA ARG A 6 -3.86 -8.64 -18.15
C ARG A 6 -2.84 -8.08 -17.16
N PHE A 7 -2.65 -8.79 -16.04
CA PHE A 7 -1.71 -8.40 -14.99
C PHE A 7 -0.26 -8.43 -15.49
N GLU A 8 0.16 -9.47 -16.20
CA GLU A 8 1.52 -9.59 -16.73
C GLU A 8 1.81 -8.57 -17.84
N ARG A 9 0.82 -8.25 -18.70
CA ARG A 9 0.98 -7.28 -19.78
C ARG A 9 1.05 -5.84 -19.27
N ASN A 10 0.13 -5.46 -18.39
CA ASN A 10 -0.01 -4.07 -17.96
C ASN A 10 0.79 -3.77 -16.69
N GLY A 11 1.20 -4.80 -15.96
CA GLY A 11 1.73 -4.70 -14.61
C GLY A 11 0.67 -4.33 -13.55
N PHE A 12 -0.60 -4.16 -13.93
CA PHE A 12 -1.72 -4.01 -13.01
C PHE A 12 -3.01 -4.57 -13.62
N VAL A 13 -3.99 -4.87 -12.79
CA VAL A 13 -5.35 -5.22 -13.25
C VAL A 13 -6.38 -4.82 -12.21
N VAL A 14 -7.52 -4.29 -12.65
CA VAL A 14 -8.69 -4.04 -11.80
C VAL A 14 -9.60 -5.26 -11.84
N VAL A 15 -9.98 -5.74 -10.66
CA VAL A 15 -10.98 -6.79 -10.46
C VAL A 15 -12.17 -6.13 -9.77
N GLU A 16 -13.25 -5.96 -10.50
CA GLU A 16 -14.47 -5.33 -10.01
C GLU A 16 -15.25 -6.29 -9.10
N ASP A 17 -16.12 -5.73 -8.26
CA ASP A 17 -17.11 -6.45 -7.43
C ASP A 17 -16.53 -7.58 -6.56
N VAL A 18 -15.29 -7.43 -6.08
CA VAL A 18 -14.66 -8.40 -5.18
C VAL A 18 -15.28 -8.35 -3.78
N PHE A 19 -15.56 -7.15 -3.29
CA PHE A 19 -16.20 -6.92 -2.00
C PHE A 19 -17.53 -6.21 -2.19
N SER A 20 -18.53 -6.62 -1.42
CA SER A 20 -19.83 -5.94 -1.37
C SER A 20 -19.71 -4.58 -0.67
N ALA A 21 -20.68 -3.70 -0.89
CA ALA A 21 -20.73 -2.41 -0.19
C ALA A 21 -20.75 -2.61 1.33
N GLU A 22 -21.47 -3.61 1.83
CA GLU A 22 -21.54 -3.92 3.25
C GLU A 22 -20.19 -4.42 3.81
N GLU A 23 -19.46 -5.25 3.06
CA GLU A 23 -18.11 -5.68 3.46
C GLU A 23 -17.17 -4.48 3.60
N VAL A 24 -17.24 -3.56 2.65
CA VAL A 24 -16.43 -2.34 2.62
C VAL A 24 -16.81 -1.38 3.75
N ASP A 25 -18.10 -1.17 4.00
CA ASP A 25 -18.59 -0.32 5.08
C ASP A 25 -18.20 -0.87 6.45
N ARG A 26 -18.26 -2.18 6.66
CA ARG A 26 -17.75 -2.80 7.89
C ARG A 26 -16.27 -2.49 8.13
N MET A 27 -15.44 -2.57 7.08
CA MET A 27 -14.02 -2.23 7.19
C MET A 27 -13.80 -0.76 7.52
N LYS A 28 -14.64 0.12 6.99
CA LYS A 28 -14.60 1.55 7.29
C LYS A 28 -14.99 1.83 8.74
N ILE A 29 -16.10 1.27 9.21
CA ILE A 29 -16.58 1.41 10.60
C ILE A 29 -15.53 0.88 11.58
N GLU A 30 -14.95 -0.28 11.31
CA GLU A 30 -13.91 -0.84 12.18
C GLU A 30 -12.65 0.04 12.21
N MET A 31 -12.25 0.62 11.09
CA MET A 31 -11.14 1.55 11.07
C MET A 31 -11.45 2.85 11.84
N GLU A 32 -12.67 3.37 11.73
CA GLU A 32 -13.10 4.53 12.51
C GLU A 32 -13.07 4.22 14.02
N ARG A 33 -13.54 3.05 14.43
CA ARG A 33 -13.45 2.57 15.82
C ARG A 33 -12.01 2.46 16.30
N LEU A 34 -11.13 1.78 15.53
CA LEU A 34 -9.70 1.66 15.87
C LEU A 34 -9.06 3.05 16.05
N VAL A 35 -9.35 3.97 15.14
CA VAL A 35 -8.85 5.35 15.22
C VAL A 35 -9.35 6.05 16.47
N GLU A 36 -10.60 5.85 16.87
CA GLU A 36 -11.15 6.46 18.09
C GLU A 36 -10.47 5.90 19.35
N ASP A 37 -10.28 4.58 19.43
CA ASP A 37 -9.66 3.88 20.56
C ASP A 37 -8.15 4.15 20.74
N ILE A 38 -7.48 4.64 19.69
CA ILE A 38 -6.05 4.93 19.72
C ILE A 38 -5.72 6.08 20.68
N ASP A 39 -4.93 5.79 21.72
CA ASP A 39 -4.39 6.77 22.65
C ASP A 39 -3.16 7.48 22.07
N LEU A 40 -3.33 8.76 21.73
CA LEU A 40 -2.27 9.59 21.14
C LEU A 40 -1.08 9.81 22.08
N SER A 41 -1.20 9.54 23.37
CA SER A 41 -0.10 9.63 24.32
C SER A 41 0.88 8.45 24.22
N GLU A 42 0.41 7.29 23.76
CA GLU A 42 1.22 6.07 23.56
C GLU A 42 1.85 5.99 22.16
N HIS A 43 1.36 6.79 21.21
CA HIS A 43 1.92 6.88 19.87
C HIS A 43 2.96 8.01 19.82
N SER A 44 4.16 7.72 19.30
CA SER A 44 5.23 8.72 19.29
C SER A 44 4.76 9.95 18.52
N LYS A 45 4.97 11.11 19.14
CA LYS A 45 4.72 12.45 18.59
C LYS A 45 5.65 12.79 17.41
N SER A 46 6.20 11.78 16.74
CA SER A 46 7.21 11.94 15.73
C SER A 46 6.56 12.43 14.43
N ILE A 47 6.56 13.75 14.30
CA ILE A 47 6.11 14.49 13.15
C ILE A 47 7.08 14.19 11.99
N PHE A 48 6.54 14.00 10.78
CA PHE A 48 7.33 14.03 9.55
C PHE A 48 7.90 15.46 9.38
N THR A 49 9.06 15.76 9.97
CA THR A 49 9.72 17.06 9.84
C THR A 49 11.07 16.93 9.14
N THR A 50 11.40 17.95 8.36
CA THR A 50 12.60 18.01 7.54
C THR A 50 13.86 18.43 8.32
N TYR A 51 13.78 18.68 9.64
CA TYR A 51 14.87 19.24 10.45
C TYR A 51 15.37 18.26 11.56
N ASP A 52 16.29 17.40 11.12
CA ASP A 52 17.52 16.84 11.72
C ASP A 52 17.74 16.44 13.20
N GLU A 53 16.82 16.55 14.16
CA GLU A 53 17.07 15.96 15.51
C GLU A 53 16.03 14.91 15.95
N ASP A 54 14.75 15.10 15.61
CA ASP A 54 13.67 14.14 15.94
C ASP A 54 13.48 13.00 14.92
N LYS A 55 14.31 12.94 13.85
CA LYS A 55 14.24 11.88 12.84
C LYS A 55 14.44 10.49 13.45
N HIS A 56 15.35 10.33 14.41
CA HIS A 56 15.67 9.01 14.96
C HIS A 56 14.47 8.36 15.66
N THR A 57 13.68 9.12 16.42
CA THR A 57 12.49 8.59 17.11
C THR A 57 11.33 8.32 16.14
N ALA A 58 11.20 9.16 15.09
CA ALA A 58 10.26 8.94 13.99
C ALA A 58 10.57 7.66 13.22
N ASP A 59 11.85 7.46 12.94
CA ASP A 59 12.36 6.30 12.25
C ASP A 59 12.19 5.06 13.14
N ASP A 60 12.51 5.08 14.44
CA ASP A 60 12.31 3.93 15.32
C ASP A 60 10.83 3.51 15.45
N TYR A 61 9.91 4.47 15.55
CA TYR A 61 8.49 4.18 15.57
C TYR A 61 8.00 3.63 14.22
N PHE A 62 8.56 4.07 13.11
CA PHE A 62 8.25 3.48 11.81
C PHE A 62 8.86 2.08 11.66
N LEU A 63 10.16 1.93 11.89
CA LEU A 63 10.93 0.69 11.74
C LEU A 63 10.35 -0.44 12.61
N ASN A 64 9.91 -0.14 13.83
CA ASN A 64 9.32 -1.13 14.74
C ASN A 64 7.80 -1.29 14.60
N SER A 65 7.19 -0.82 13.50
CA SER A 65 5.73 -0.87 13.28
C SER A 65 5.24 -2.08 12.47
N SER A 66 6.15 -2.89 11.94
CA SER A 66 5.85 -4.02 11.04
C SER A 66 4.84 -5.01 11.63
N ASP A 67 4.94 -5.28 12.93
CA ASP A 67 4.12 -6.21 13.70
C ASP A 67 3.09 -5.54 14.62
N LYS A 68 2.81 -4.24 14.42
CA LYS A 68 1.90 -3.43 15.27
C LYS A 68 0.83 -2.74 14.44
N ILE A 69 -0.20 -2.23 15.13
CA ILE A 69 -1.17 -1.27 14.57
C ILE A 69 -0.78 0.11 15.11
N ARG A 70 -0.27 0.97 14.22
CA ARG A 70 0.25 2.31 14.50
C ARG A 70 -0.37 3.32 13.55
N VAL A 71 -0.62 4.52 14.06
CA VAL A 71 -1.11 5.66 13.27
C VAL A 71 0.04 6.50 12.76
N PHE A 72 -0.16 7.08 11.58
CA PHE A 72 0.74 8.03 10.94
C PHE A 72 -0.09 9.21 10.43
N PHE A 73 0.38 10.42 10.73
CA PHE A 73 -0.35 11.67 10.47
C PHE A 73 0.07 12.32 9.13
N GLU A 74 -0.81 13.16 8.60
CA GLU A 74 -0.51 14.06 7.50
C GLU A 74 0.54 15.10 7.92
N GLU A 75 1.32 15.56 6.94
CA GLU A 75 2.29 16.64 7.16
C GLU A 75 1.57 17.90 7.66
N GLY A 76 2.07 18.49 8.75
CA GLY A 76 1.49 19.68 9.38
C GLY A 76 0.23 19.44 10.23
N ALA A 77 -0.18 18.19 10.43
CA ALA A 77 -1.33 17.87 11.29
C ALA A 77 -1.04 17.95 12.81
N LEU A 78 0.24 18.09 13.17
CA LEU A 78 0.73 18.21 14.55
C LEU A 78 1.50 19.52 14.72
N ASP A 79 1.35 20.18 15.87
CA ASP A 79 2.17 21.32 16.29
C ASP A 79 3.53 20.86 16.83
N LYS A 80 4.40 21.78 17.24
CA LYS A 80 5.76 21.46 17.73
C LYS A 80 5.75 20.64 19.02
N GLU A 81 4.64 20.70 19.76
CA GLU A 81 4.43 20.01 21.03
C GLU A 81 3.76 18.63 20.84
N GLY A 82 3.41 18.28 19.60
CA GLY A 82 2.79 17.02 19.18
C GLY A 82 1.27 16.98 19.38
N ASN A 83 0.61 18.13 19.53
CA ASN A 83 -0.84 18.21 19.60
C ASN A 83 -1.46 18.34 18.20
N LEU A 84 -2.67 17.82 18.06
CA LEU A 84 -3.43 17.91 16.82
C LEU A 84 -3.83 19.36 16.52
N THR A 85 -3.42 19.87 15.36
CA THR A 85 -3.83 21.19 14.85
C THR A 85 -5.17 21.14 14.11
N VAL A 86 -5.61 19.93 13.75
CA VAL A 86 -6.86 19.65 13.05
C VAL A 86 -7.57 18.46 13.71
N PRO A 87 -8.90 18.29 13.51
CA PRO A 87 -9.61 17.14 14.05
C PRO A 87 -8.93 15.81 13.70
N LYS A 88 -8.87 14.85 14.64
CA LYS A 88 -8.19 13.53 14.51
C LYS A 88 -8.49 12.84 13.17
N LYS A 89 -9.76 12.84 12.74
CA LYS A 89 -10.21 12.24 11.47
C LYS A 89 -9.61 12.90 10.21
N LYS A 90 -9.18 14.16 10.28
CA LYS A 90 -8.51 14.90 9.20
C LYS A 90 -6.97 14.87 9.30
N ALA A 91 -6.45 14.53 10.48
CA ALA A 91 -5.03 14.49 10.75
C ALA A 91 -4.35 13.21 10.25
N LEU A 92 -5.10 12.13 10.03
CA LEU A 92 -4.54 10.82 9.71
C LEU A 92 -4.22 10.67 8.23
N ASN A 93 -3.01 10.16 7.95
CA ASN A 93 -2.59 9.73 6.62
C ASN A 93 -2.80 8.23 6.42
N LYS A 94 -2.33 7.42 7.37
CA LYS A 94 -2.44 5.95 7.30
C LYS A 94 -2.39 5.28 8.67
N VAL A 95 -2.84 4.02 8.71
CA VAL A 95 -2.66 3.07 9.82
C VAL A 95 -1.94 1.84 9.29
N GLY A 96 -0.91 1.35 9.98
CA GLY A 96 -0.12 0.18 9.57
C GLY A 96 0.76 -0.36 10.72
N HIS A 97 1.51 -1.45 10.55
CA HIS A 97 1.64 -2.26 9.35
C HIS A 97 1.12 -3.71 9.51
N GLY A 98 0.66 -4.06 10.72
CA GLY A 98 0.17 -5.39 11.10
C GLY A 98 -1.36 -5.59 11.09
N LEU A 99 -2.14 -4.69 10.47
CA LEU A 99 -3.61 -4.79 10.44
C LEU A 99 -4.14 -6.18 10.01
N HIS A 100 -3.59 -6.74 8.93
CA HIS A 100 -3.97 -8.05 8.41
C HIS A 100 -3.76 -9.21 9.38
N TRP A 101 -2.93 -9.03 10.42
CA TRP A 101 -2.59 -10.08 11.36
C TRP A 101 -3.29 -9.89 12.71
N LEU A 102 -3.29 -8.64 13.19
CA LEU A 102 -3.74 -8.27 14.54
C LEU A 102 -5.22 -7.91 14.63
N ASN A 103 -5.81 -7.35 13.57
CA ASN A 103 -7.23 -7.01 13.59
C ASN A 103 -8.07 -8.16 12.97
N PRO A 104 -9.08 -8.71 13.69
CA PRO A 104 -9.87 -9.84 13.20
C PRO A 104 -10.57 -9.59 11.86
N LEU A 105 -11.14 -8.41 11.64
CA LEU A 105 -11.85 -8.09 10.41
C LEU A 105 -10.88 -7.97 9.22
N PHE A 106 -9.80 -7.19 9.37
CA PHE A 106 -8.81 -7.06 8.29
C PHE A 106 -8.10 -8.38 8.00
N ARG A 107 -7.89 -9.22 9.03
CA ARG A 107 -7.41 -10.59 8.87
C ARG A 107 -8.37 -11.44 8.05
N GLN A 108 -9.66 -11.44 8.41
CA GLN A 108 -10.68 -12.17 7.67
C GLN A 108 -10.71 -11.73 6.20
N THR A 109 -10.70 -10.42 5.93
CA THR A 109 -10.68 -9.86 4.57
C THR A 109 -9.44 -10.29 3.79
N THR A 110 -8.25 -10.22 4.41
CA THR A 110 -6.97 -10.50 3.74
C THR A 110 -6.81 -11.99 3.41
N PHE A 111 -7.25 -12.86 4.32
CA PHE A 111 -7.13 -14.31 4.18
C PHE A 111 -8.42 -14.98 3.68
N HIS A 112 -9.37 -14.20 3.15
CA HIS A 112 -10.60 -14.73 2.57
C HIS A 112 -10.30 -15.59 1.33
N ASP A 113 -11.15 -16.59 1.07
CA ASP A 113 -11.01 -17.45 -0.11
C ASP A 113 -11.02 -16.70 -1.44
N LYS A 114 -11.73 -15.56 -1.55
CA LYS A 114 -11.67 -14.64 -2.70
C LYS A 114 -10.22 -14.25 -3.03
N MET A 115 -9.40 -13.96 -2.00
CA MET A 115 -7.99 -13.59 -2.19
C MET A 115 -7.15 -14.81 -2.56
N LYS A 116 -7.40 -15.96 -1.93
CA LYS A 116 -6.71 -17.22 -2.26
C LYS A 116 -6.96 -17.63 -3.71
N ASP A 117 -8.18 -17.48 -4.21
CA ASP A 117 -8.53 -17.77 -5.59
C ASP A 117 -7.81 -16.85 -6.58
N LEU A 118 -7.70 -15.55 -6.26
CA LEU A 118 -6.90 -14.62 -7.06
C LEU A 118 -5.43 -15.04 -7.09
N PHE A 119 -4.84 -15.42 -5.96
CA PHE A 119 -3.46 -15.90 -5.92
C PHE A 119 -3.25 -17.17 -6.74
N ARG A 120 -4.20 -18.12 -6.70
CA ARG A 120 -4.18 -19.31 -7.56
C ARG A 120 -4.23 -18.95 -9.04
N GLN A 121 -5.11 -18.04 -9.44
CA GLN A 121 -5.22 -17.56 -10.84
C GLN A 121 -3.95 -16.86 -11.32
N LEU A 122 -3.20 -16.24 -10.42
CA LEU A 122 -1.91 -15.61 -10.70
C LEU A 122 -0.73 -16.57 -10.58
N ASN A 123 -0.96 -17.87 -10.35
CA ASN A 123 0.07 -18.90 -10.12
C ASN A 123 1.04 -18.54 -8.98
N PHE A 124 0.53 -18.05 -7.85
CA PHE A 124 1.27 -18.06 -6.59
C PHE A 124 1.24 -19.47 -5.99
N GLU A 125 2.38 -19.90 -5.45
CA GLU A 125 2.57 -21.20 -4.84
C GLU A 125 2.61 -21.09 -3.32
N GLN A 126 3.39 -20.15 -2.78
CA GLN A 126 3.50 -19.87 -1.35
C GLN A 126 3.36 -18.36 -1.08
N PRO A 127 2.18 -17.77 -1.32
CA PRO A 127 1.94 -16.36 -1.04
C PRO A 127 2.07 -16.10 0.48
N LYS A 128 2.83 -15.06 0.84
CA LYS A 128 2.97 -14.56 2.21
C LYS A 128 2.63 -13.09 2.26
N ILE A 129 1.77 -12.71 3.19
CA ILE A 129 1.45 -11.31 3.44
C ILE A 129 2.57 -10.74 4.31
N VAL A 130 3.18 -9.64 3.87
CA VAL A 130 4.35 -9.03 4.54
C VAL A 130 4.03 -7.71 5.22
N GLN A 131 2.96 -7.04 4.78
CA GLN A 131 2.59 -5.73 5.25
C GLN A 131 1.13 -5.46 4.91
N SER A 132 0.43 -4.71 5.76
CA SER A 132 -0.88 -4.13 5.44
C SER A 132 -1.02 -2.72 5.97
N MET A 133 -1.66 -1.84 5.20
CA MET A 133 -1.95 -0.47 5.60
C MET A 133 -3.39 -0.10 5.25
N TYR A 134 -3.97 0.76 6.06
CA TYR A 134 -5.17 1.50 5.71
C TYR A 134 -4.78 2.95 5.42
N ILE A 135 -5.10 3.44 4.23
CA ILE A 135 -4.76 4.78 3.77
C ILE A 135 -6.01 5.66 3.83
N PHE A 136 -5.88 6.81 4.48
CA PHE A 136 -6.87 7.86 4.47
C PHE A 136 -6.51 8.86 3.36
N LYS A 137 -7.52 9.33 2.63
CA LYS A 137 -7.40 10.50 1.75
C LYS A 137 -8.56 11.42 2.06
N CYS A 138 -8.44 12.18 3.15
CA CYS A 138 -9.53 12.95 3.72
C CYS A 138 -9.76 14.31 3.02
N LEU A 139 -11.01 14.52 2.57
CA LEU A 139 -11.93 15.68 2.66
C LEU A 139 -13.36 15.13 2.32
N PRO A 140 -14.50 15.76 2.68
CA PRO A 140 -15.53 15.11 3.53
C PRO A 140 -16.65 14.29 2.81
N SER A 141 -16.43 12.99 2.52
CA SER A 141 -17.48 11.91 2.45
C SER A 141 -17.07 10.71 1.59
N SER A 142 -17.23 9.49 2.09
CA SER A 142 -16.50 8.27 1.70
C SER A 142 -16.70 7.67 0.29
N THR A 143 -15.59 7.19 -0.27
CA THR A 143 -15.45 6.05 -1.18
C THR A 143 -14.24 5.25 -0.70
N VAL A 144 -14.36 3.93 -0.57
CA VAL A 144 -13.26 3.06 -0.13
C VAL A 144 -12.85 2.16 -1.29
N SER A 145 -11.59 2.20 -1.72
CA SER A 145 -11.05 1.31 -2.75
C SER A 145 -10.04 0.36 -2.12
N CYS A 146 -10.20 -0.96 -2.25
CA CYS A 146 -9.21 -1.91 -1.76
C CYS A 146 -8.07 -2.01 -2.81
N VAL A 147 -6.82 -1.74 -2.42
CA VAL A 147 -5.67 -1.79 -3.33
C VAL A 147 -4.71 -2.86 -2.86
N LEU A 148 -4.60 -3.95 -3.62
CA LEU A 148 -3.66 -5.03 -3.35
C LEU A 148 -2.38 -4.84 -4.17
N ILE A 149 -1.27 -4.58 -3.49
CA ILE A 149 0.03 -4.51 -4.15
C ILE A 149 0.67 -5.90 -4.08
N ILE A 150 0.95 -6.46 -5.25
CA ILE A 150 1.50 -7.79 -5.42
C ILE A 150 2.98 -7.72 -5.78
N TYR A 151 3.85 -8.21 -4.90
CA TYR A 151 5.26 -8.42 -5.21
C TYR A 151 5.48 -9.84 -5.73
N LYS A 152 5.53 -9.99 -7.06
CA LYS A 152 5.93 -11.24 -7.70
C LYS A 152 7.30 -11.07 -8.34
N ARG A 153 8.37 -11.47 -7.66
CA ARG A 153 9.71 -11.53 -8.27
C ARG A 153 9.92 -12.94 -8.81
N LYS A 154 9.84 -13.11 -10.13
CA LYS A 154 10.35 -14.30 -10.82
C LYS A 154 11.43 -13.84 -11.79
N LEU A 155 12.66 -13.72 -11.32
CA LEU A 155 13.83 -13.71 -12.22
C LEU A 155 14.55 -15.03 -11.99
N PRO A 156 14.45 -16.00 -12.91
CA PRO A 156 15.34 -17.15 -12.85
C PRO A 156 16.78 -16.64 -13.00
N CYS A 157 17.68 -17.16 -12.16
CA CYS A 157 19.11 -17.07 -12.40
C CYS A 157 19.38 -17.55 -13.83
N SER A 158 20.15 -16.76 -14.59
CA SER A 158 20.60 -17.06 -15.95
C SER A 158 19.51 -17.23 -17.03
N VAL A 159 18.84 -16.13 -17.41
CA VAL A 159 18.31 -15.97 -18.77
C VAL A 159 18.69 -14.59 -19.28
N SER A 160 19.45 -14.58 -20.38
CA SER A 160 19.92 -13.38 -21.07
C SER A 160 18.77 -12.41 -21.32
N LEU A 161 18.89 -11.23 -20.72
CA LEU A 161 17.89 -10.16 -20.64
C LEU A 161 17.82 -9.38 -21.97
N GLU A 162 17.74 -10.08 -23.11
CA GLU A 162 17.83 -9.45 -24.44
C GLU A 162 16.57 -9.55 -25.30
N LYS A 163 15.61 -10.43 -24.99
CA LYS A 163 14.48 -10.68 -25.90
C LYS A 163 13.17 -9.90 -25.67
N ASN A 164 13.06 -9.09 -24.62
CA ASN A 164 11.86 -8.24 -24.40
C ASN A 164 12.17 -6.74 -24.25
N LEU A 165 13.35 -6.30 -24.72
CA LEU A 165 13.81 -4.90 -24.64
C LEU A 165 13.32 -4.01 -25.81
N SER A 166 12.21 -4.33 -26.48
CA SER A 166 11.66 -3.46 -27.54
C SER A 166 10.82 -2.29 -27.01
N MET A 167 10.54 -2.22 -25.70
CA MET A 167 9.67 -1.18 -25.12
C MET A 167 10.29 -0.32 -24.01
N ILE A 168 11.59 -0.43 -23.75
CA ILE A 168 12.29 0.45 -22.80
C ILE A 168 13.63 0.84 -23.42
N ASN A 169 13.87 2.15 -23.55
CA ASN A 169 15.08 2.72 -24.12
C ASN A 169 16.33 2.16 -23.40
N ARG A 170 17.15 1.39 -24.14
CA ARG A 170 18.27 0.56 -23.65
C ARG A 170 19.32 1.33 -22.82
N ASN A 171 19.41 2.64 -22.97
CA ASN A 171 20.38 3.46 -22.23
C ASN A 171 19.88 3.93 -20.85
N LEU A 172 18.57 3.96 -20.62
CA LEU A 172 17.99 4.39 -19.33
C LEU A 172 18.14 3.32 -18.24
N PHE A 173 18.09 2.03 -18.63
CA PHE A 173 18.12 0.90 -17.70
C PHE A 173 19.53 0.61 -17.12
N LYS A 174 20.60 0.85 -17.88
CA LYS A 174 21.99 0.72 -17.37
C LYS A 174 22.33 1.78 -16.32
N PHE A 175 21.61 2.90 -16.29
CA PHE A 175 21.79 3.95 -15.28
C PHE A 175 21.01 3.65 -13.98
N LEU A 176 19.81 3.07 -14.10
CA LEU A 176 18.88 2.81 -12.99
C LEU A 176 19.33 1.73 -11.99
N LEU A 177 20.27 0.85 -12.34
CA LEU A 177 20.72 -0.24 -11.47
C LEU A 177 21.95 0.10 -10.59
N LYS A 178 22.56 1.30 -10.73
CA LYS A 178 23.81 1.62 -10.02
C LYS A 178 23.71 2.62 -8.88
N LYS A 179 22.60 3.34 -8.70
CA LYS A 179 22.41 4.21 -7.55
C LYS A 179 20.94 4.24 -7.13
N VAL A 180 20.71 3.93 -5.86
CA VAL A 180 19.56 4.39 -5.08
C VAL A 180 19.42 5.90 -5.31
N CYS A 181 18.51 6.29 -6.21
CA CYS A 181 17.93 7.63 -6.36
C CYS A 181 17.11 7.60 -7.66
N VAL A 182 15.79 7.43 -7.57
CA VAL A 182 14.91 7.71 -8.72
C VAL A 182 14.42 9.14 -8.58
N SER A 183 15.19 10.07 -9.13
CA SER A 183 14.64 11.26 -9.75
C SER A 183 14.68 11.00 -11.25
N ILE A 184 13.53 10.99 -11.94
CA ILE A 184 13.34 11.44 -13.34
C ILE A 184 11.86 11.26 -13.74
N PHE A 185 11.40 12.28 -14.47
CA PHE A 185 10.10 12.49 -15.11
C PHE A 185 9.56 11.29 -15.91
N GLY A 186 8.27 11.02 -15.75
CA GLY A 186 7.53 10.00 -16.49
C GLY A 186 6.32 9.49 -15.70
N LEU A 187 5.37 10.39 -15.46
CA LEU A 187 4.15 10.19 -14.68
C LEU A 187 3.24 9.12 -15.34
N PHE A 188 3.23 7.89 -14.84
CA PHE A 188 2.12 6.96 -15.11
C PHE A 188 1.01 7.22 -14.08
N LEU A 189 0.04 8.04 -14.49
CA LEU A 189 -1.20 8.30 -13.76
C LEU A 189 -2.05 7.03 -13.74
N VAL A 190 -2.19 6.40 -12.57
CA VAL A 190 -3.32 5.48 -12.34
C VAL A 190 -4.52 6.37 -12.03
N TYR A 191 -5.37 6.60 -13.04
CA TYR A 191 -6.56 7.45 -12.92
C TYR A 191 -7.44 6.95 -11.76
N SER A 192 -7.91 7.88 -10.94
CA SER A 192 -8.84 7.66 -9.82
C SER A 192 -10.25 7.23 -10.26
N ASP A 193 -10.54 7.23 -11.56
CA ASP A 193 -11.88 6.98 -12.12
C ASP A 193 -12.06 5.55 -12.64
N ILE A 194 -11.13 4.63 -12.35
CA ILE A 194 -11.13 3.28 -12.95
C ILE A 194 -11.88 2.24 -12.08
N CYS A 195 -12.23 2.54 -10.82
CA CYS A 195 -12.76 1.50 -9.93
C CYS A 195 -13.95 1.93 -9.06
N CYS A 196 -14.96 1.06 -9.01
CA CYS A 196 -16.11 1.17 -8.13
C CYS A 196 -15.76 0.74 -6.69
N LEU A 197 -16.62 1.12 -5.73
CA LEU A 197 -16.56 0.63 -4.34
C LEU A 197 -16.44 -0.90 -4.33
N GLY A 198 -15.54 -1.44 -3.50
CA GLY A 198 -15.35 -2.89 -3.39
C GLY A 198 -14.53 -3.55 -4.49
N SER A 199 -14.07 -2.78 -5.49
CA SER A 199 -13.07 -3.25 -6.44
C SER A 199 -11.72 -3.50 -5.77
N LEU A 200 -10.96 -4.41 -6.38
CA LEU A 200 -9.58 -4.71 -6.03
C LEU A 200 -8.66 -4.33 -7.18
N ILE A 201 -7.65 -3.50 -6.91
CA ILE A 201 -6.60 -3.22 -7.88
C ILE A 201 -5.38 -4.07 -7.53
N LEU A 202 -4.95 -4.92 -8.45
CA LEU A 202 -3.70 -5.67 -8.34
C LEU A 202 -2.57 -4.86 -8.98
N ILE A 203 -1.48 -4.61 -8.25
CA ILE A 203 -0.34 -3.83 -8.75
C ILE A 203 0.94 -4.65 -8.66
N HIS A 204 1.67 -4.83 -9.76
CA HIS A 204 2.95 -5.50 -9.77
C HIS A 204 4.01 -4.63 -9.08
N GLY A 205 4.83 -5.21 -8.21
CA GLY A 205 5.82 -4.51 -7.38
C GLY A 205 6.94 -3.75 -8.10
N LEU A 206 6.95 -3.70 -9.44
CA LEU A 206 7.88 -2.92 -10.26
C LEU A 206 7.17 -1.82 -11.07
N VAL A 207 5.84 -1.74 -11.00
CA VAL A 207 5.08 -0.71 -11.70
C VAL A 207 5.17 0.60 -10.93
N VAL A 208 5.60 1.63 -11.64
CA VAL A 208 5.54 3.00 -11.16
C VAL A 208 4.08 3.42 -11.08
N HIS A 209 3.65 3.82 -9.89
CA HIS A 209 2.29 4.29 -9.65
C HIS A 209 2.32 5.49 -8.72
N LYS A 210 1.34 6.37 -8.87
CA LYS A 210 1.13 7.56 -8.04
C LYS A 210 -0.36 7.75 -7.84
N SER A 211 -0.74 8.32 -6.69
CA SER A 211 -2.08 8.89 -6.52
C SER A 211 -1.97 10.39 -6.26
N GLU A 212 -2.77 11.20 -6.94
CA GLU A 212 -2.81 12.64 -6.71
C GLU A 212 -3.41 13.00 -5.34
N ARG A 213 -3.23 14.28 -4.95
CA ARG A 213 -3.91 14.84 -3.80
C ARG A 213 -5.42 14.78 -4.02
N ASN A 214 -6.16 14.39 -3.00
CA ASN A 214 -7.62 14.41 -3.07
C ASN A 214 -8.11 15.86 -2.96
N THR A 215 -8.62 16.42 -4.05
CA THR A 215 -9.24 17.75 -4.10
C THR A 215 -10.76 17.70 -4.06
N SER A 216 -11.33 16.50 -4.03
CA SER A 216 -12.79 16.32 -4.03
C SER A 216 -13.37 16.55 -2.64
N THR A 217 -14.68 16.72 -2.59
CA THR A 217 -15.43 16.73 -1.33
C THR A 217 -15.61 15.33 -0.77
N LYS A 218 -15.08 14.27 -1.39
CA LYS A 218 -15.27 12.88 -0.97
C LYS A 218 -13.97 12.26 -0.47
N SER A 219 -13.99 11.51 0.64
CA SER A 219 -12.80 10.85 1.17
C SER A 219 -12.55 9.56 0.40
N ARG A 220 -11.28 9.26 0.08
CA ARG A 220 -10.91 8.06 -0.68
C ARG A 220 -10.08 7.11 0.16
N HIS A 221 -10.76 6.35 1.00
CA HIS A 221 -10.13 5.39 1.90
C HIS A 221 -9.61 4.21 1.08
N ALA A 222 -8.56 3.54 1.54
CA ALA A 222 -8.10 2.32 0.92
C ALA A 222 -7.48 1.36 1.92
N TYR A 223 -7.93 0.11 1.91
CA TYR A 223 -7.21 -0.97 2.57
C TYR A 223 -6.22 -1.58 1.57
N THR A 224 -4.98 -1.77 2.02
CA THR A 224 -3.90 -2.28 1.20
C THR A 224 -3.11 -3.33 1.94
N PHE A 225 -2.60 -4.31 1.20
CA PHE A 225 -1.63 -5.25 1.73
C PHE A 225 -0.68 -5.70 0.64
N HIS A 226 0.51 -6.13 1.06
CA HIS A 226 1.58 -6.60 0.21
C HIS A 226 1.73 -8.10 0.34
N VAL A 227 1.83 -8.79 -0.80
CA VAL A 227 2.13 -10.22 -0.86
C VAL A 227 3.49 -10.46 -1.50
N MET A 228 4.24 -11.42 -0.96
CA MET A 228 5.45 -11.97 -1.55
C MET A 228 5.25 -13.46 -1.89
N GLU A 229 5.84 -13.94 -2.98
CA GLU A 229 5.99 -15.38 -3.23
C GLU A 229 7.16 -15.91 -2.42
N LYS A 230 6.94 -16.81 -1.45
CA LYS A 230 8.02 -17.39 -0.65
C LYS A 230 8.82 -18.45 -1.43
N LYS A 231 8.18 -19.19 -2.34
CA LYS A 231 8.85 -20.27 -3.06
C LYS A 231 9.90 -19.69 -4.01
N GLY A 232 11.18 -20.01 -3.73
CA GLY A 232 12.30 -19.56 -4.56
C GLY A 232 12.65 -18.09 -4.41
N THR A 233 12.15 -17.41 -3.38
CA THR A 233 12.47 -16.00 -3.08
C THR A 233 13.05 -15.89 -1.68
N LEU A 234 14.09 -15.08 -1.55
CA LEU A 234 14.63 -14.66 -0.25
C LEU A 234 14.15 -13.23 0.05
N TRP A 235 13.66 -13.01 1.26
CA TRP A 235 13.39 -11.67 1.76
C TRP A 235 14.73 -10.99 2.06
N SER A 236 14.90 -9.75 1.59
CA SER A 236 16.14 -9.00 1.84
C SER A 236 16.26 -8.70 3.33
N THR A 237 17.46 -8.87 3.89
CA THR A 237 17.79 -8.43 5.25
C THR A 237 17.86 -6.92 5.37
N ASP A 238 17.96 -6.21 4.25
CA ASP A 238 18.03 -4.75 4.19
C ASP A 238 16.64 -4.10 4.10
N ASN A 239 15.58 -4.90 4.00
CA ASN A 239 14.23 -4.38 4.16
C ASN A 239 14.05 -3.97 5.62
N TRP A 240 13.44 -2.81 5.85
CA TRP A 240 13.00 -2.39 7.18
C TRP A 240 11.95 -3.36 7.75
#